data_AF-A0A351RSR5-F1
#
_entry.id   AF-A0A351RSR5-F1
#
_cell.length_a   1.000
_cell.length_b   1.000
_cell.length_c   1.000
_cell.angle_alpha   90.00
_cell.angle_beta   90.00
_cell.angle_gamma   90.00
#
_symmetry.space_group_name_H-M   'P 1'
#
loop_
_entity.id
_entity.type
_entity.pdbx_description
1 polymer ?
#
loop_
_entity_poly.entity_id
_entity_poly.type
_entity_poly.pdbx_seq_one_letter_code
_entity_poly.pdbx_strand_id
1 'polypeptide(L)' 'MCTIMPNGKVCKCGFYEDRPLGNIEEGLKNCWERNYHMPLKDLQCHDCIYIKECQGGCRFRADTSTSPDPVMCALYKGTV' A
#
# COMPACT_ATOMS: atom_id res chain seq x y z
N MET A 1 -2.33 8.60 0.88
CA MET A 1 -2.79 8.66 -0.53
C MET A 1 -3.94 7.68 -0.72
N CYS A 2 -5.02 8.11 -1.39
CA CYS A 2 -6.13 7.27 -1.84
C CYS A 2 -6.47 7.62 -3.31
N THR A 3 -7.33 6.83 -3.94
CA THR A 3 -7.84 7.07 -5.30
C THR A 3 -9.36 7.16 -5.24
N ILE A 4 -9.95 8.14 -5.94
CA ILE A 4 -11.39 8.24 -6.16
C ILE A 4 -11.67 7.78 -7.59
N MET A 5 -12.46 6.72 -7.73
CA MET A 5 -12.84 6.14 -9.02
C MET A 5 -13.97 6.95 -9.68
N PRO A 6 -14.20 6.83 -11.01
CA PRO A 6 -15.28 7.54 -11.69
C PRO A 6 -16.69 7.24 -11.16
N ASN A 7 -16.90 6.07 -10.56
CA ASN A 7 -18.15 5.68 -9.90
C ASN A 7 -18.27 6.18 -8.44
N GLY A 8 -17.35 7.03 -7.99
CA GLY A 8 -17.34 7.59 -6.64
C GLY A 8 -16.70 6.68 -5.58
N LYS A 9 -16.28 5.44 -5.91
CA LYS A 9 -15.58 4.58 -4.95
C LYS A 9 -14.27 5.21 -4.51
N VAL A 10 -14.05 5.28 -3.20
CA VAL A 10 -12.76 5.67 -2.61
C VAL A 10 -11.98 4.39 -2.32
N CYS A 11 -10.79 4.25 -2.90
CA CYS A 11 -9.93 3.08 -2.76
C CYS A 11 -8.58 3.46 -2.15
N LYS A 12 -7.91 2.50 -1.49
CA LYS A 12 -6.54 2.69 -0.96
C LYS A 12 -5.56 3.11 -2.06
N CYS A 13 -5.71 2.54 -3.25
CA CYS A 13 -4.98 2.85 -4.48
C CYS A 13 -5.84 2.34 -5.65
N GLY A 14 -5.62 2.85 -6.86
CA GLY A 14 -6.39 2.46 -8.06
C GLY A 14 -6.35 0.97 -8.40
N PHE A 15 -5.38 0.20 -7.90
CA PHE A 15 -5.33 -1.26 -8.08
C PHE A 15 -6.27 -2.04 -7.13
N TYR A 16 -6.97 -1.37 -6.21
CA TYR A 16 -7.84 -1.98 -5.21
C TYR A 16 -9.31 -1.59 -5.43
N GLU A 17 -9.76 -1.49 -6.68
CA GLU A 17 -11.16 -1.17 -6.99
C GLU A 17 -12.16 -2.21 -6.46
N ASP A 18 -11.72 -3.46 -6.37
CA ASP A 18 -12.46 -4.59 -5.81
C ASP A 18 -12.69 -4.47 -4.30
N ARG A 19 -11.89 -3.63 -3.61
CA ARG A 19 -11.90 -3.44 -2.16
C ARG A 19 -11.98 -1.94 -1.81
N PRO A 20 -13.11 -1.29 -2.10
CA PRO A 20 -13.31 0.12 -1.78
C PRO A 20 -13.35 0.33 -0.26
N LEU A 21 -12.88 1.49 0.18
CA LEU A 21 -13.00 2.00 1.54
C LEU A 21 -14.38 2.66 1.79
N GLY A 22 -15.12 2.96 0.72
CA GLY A 22 -16.44 3.58 0.76
C GLY A 22 -16.76 4.30 -0.54
N ASN A 23 -17.79 5.14 -0.52
CA ASN A 23 -18.10 6.09 -1.58
C ASN A 23 -17.82 7.53 -1.12
N ILE A 24 -17.40 8.40 -2.05
CA ILE A 24 -17.10 9.81 -1.78
C ILE A 24 -18.29 10.57 -1.18
N GLU A 25 -19.52 10.14 -1.45
CA GLU A 25 -20.76 10.68 -0.85
C GLU A 25 -20.79 10.53 0.69
N GLU A 26 -20.09 9.54 1.24
CA GLU A 26 -19.94 9.36 2.70
C GLU A 26 -18.96 10.36 3.33
N GLY A 27 -18.28 11.16 2.50
CA GLY A 27 -17.22 12.09 2.90
C GLY A 27 -15.83 11.45 2.85
N LEU A 28 -14.87 12.17 2.26
CA LEU A 28 -13.52 11.67 2.04
C LEU A 28 -12.80 11.28 3.35
N LYS A 29 -12.98 12.07 4.42
CA LYS A 29 -12.40 11.80 5.74
C LYS A 29 -12.89 10.45 6.29
N ASN A 30 -14.19 10.20 6.23
CA ASN A 30 -14.80 8.97 6.74
C ASN A 30 -14.29 7.74 5.97
N CYS A 31 -14.15 7.85 4.65
CA CYS A 31 -13.54 6.80 3.84
C CYS A 31 -12.07 6.58 4.18
N TRP A 32 -11.32 7.68 4.38
CA TRP A 32 -9.88 7.61 4.67
C TRP A 32 -9.58 6.97 6.03
N GLU A 33 -10.40 7.22 7.05
CA GLU A 33 -10.23 6.63 8.39
C GLU A 33 -10.39 5.11 8.42
N ARG A 34 -11.03 4.52 7.40
CA ARG A 34 -11.14 3.05 7.24
C ARG A 34 -9.88 2.42 6.63
N ASN A 35 -8.96 3.23 6.10
CA ASN A 35 -7.75 2.73 5.47
C ASN A 35 -6.78 2.17 6.51
N TYR A 36 -6.48 0.87 6.42
CA TYR A 36 -5.45 0.28 7.26
C TYR A 36 -4.04 0.66 6.77
N HIS A 37 -3.36 1.43 7.62
CA HIS A 37 -1.96 1.82 7.48
C HIS A 37 -1.07 0.75 8.10
N MET A 38 -0.48 -0.10 7.25
CA MET A 38 0.40 -1.18 7.68
C MET A 38 1.70 -0.61 8.29
N PRO A 39 1.98 -0.89 9.58
CA PRO A 39 3.25 -0.53 10.21
C PRO A 39 4.43 -1.28 9.60
N LEU A 40 5.59 -0.62 9.48
CA LEU A 40 6.79 -1.25 8.91
C LEU A 40 7.26 -2.47 9.71
N LYS A 41 7.09 -2.44 11.04
CA LYS A 41 7.44 -3.55 11.94
C LYS A 41 6.65 -4.83 11.68
N ASP A 42 5.50 -4.74 11.01
CA ASP A 42 4.63 -5.87 10.72
C ASP A 42 4.96 -6.51 9.33
N LEU A 43 5.94 -5.95 8.61
CA LEU A 43 6.43 -6.49 7.34
C LEU A 43 7.44 -7.62 7.57
N GLN A 44 7.42 -8.65 6.73
CA GLN A 44 8.40 -9.76 6.81
C GLN A 44 9.85 -9.30 6.63
N CYS A 45 10.08 -8.17 5.96
CA CYS A 45 11.39 -7.57 5.73
C CYS A 45 11.74 -6.43 6.70
N HIS A 46 11.11 -6.37 7.89
CA HIS A 46 11.27 -5.26 8.83
C HIS A 46 12.72 -5.00 9.26
N ASP A 47 13.59 -6.02 9.27
CA ASP A 47 15.01 -5.90 9.63
C ASP A 47 15.93 -5.59 8.43
N CYS A 48 15.37 -5.36 7.24
CA CYS A 48 16.16 -5.00 6.05
C CYS A 48 16.84 -3.64 6.26
N ILE A 49 18.13 -3.53 5.92
CA ILE A 49 18.88 -2.28 6.05
C ILE A 49 18.29 -1.12 5.25
N TYR A 50 17.57 -1.44 4.15
CA TYR A 50 16.90 -0.46 3.28
C TYR A 50 15.44 -0.19 3.65
N ILE A 51 14.94 -0.72 4.77
CA ILE A 51 13.50 -0.64 5.11
C ILE A 51 13.04 0.81 5.29
N LYS A 52 13.93 1.69 5.75
CA LYS A 52 13.63 3.12 5.97
C LYS A 52 13.53 3.89 4.66
N GLU A 53 14.24 3.48 3.62
CA GLU A 53 14.23 4.11 2.31
C GLU A 53 13.14 3.50 1.42
N CYS A 54 13.05 2.16 1.38
CA CYS A 54 12.13 1.42 0.52
C CYS A 54 10.70 1.36 1.07
N GLN A 55 10.52 1.47 2.40
CA GLN A 55 9.22 1.40 3.08
C GLN A 55 8.43 0.11 2.78
N GLY A 56 9.13 -0.96 2.39
CA GLY A 56 8.54 -2.24 1.98
C GLY A 56 8.01 -2.28 0.54
N GLY A 57 8.01 -1.17 -0.20
CA GLY A 57 7.53 -1.12 -1.59
C GLY A 57 6.01 -1.30 -1.75
N CYS A 58 5.58 -1.62 -2.97
CA CYS A 58 4.18 -1.66 -3.38
C CYS A 58 3.45 -2.91 -2.87
N ARG A 59 2.39 -2.71 -2.09
CA ARG A 59 1.53 -3.80 -1.58
C ARG A 59 0.73 -4.54 -2.65
N PHE A 60 0.56 -3.95 -3.84
CA PHE A 60 -0.13 -4.63 -4.95
C PHE A 60 0.79 -5.64 -5.67
N ARG A 61 2.11 -5.38 -5.68
CA ARG A 61 3.10 -6.29 -6.26
C ARG A 61 3.59 -7.35 -5.28
N ALA A 62 3.47 -7.10 -3.98
CA ALA A 62 3.83 -8.05 -2.95
C ALA A 62 2.94 -9.30 -3.05
N ASP A 63 3.53 -10.48 -2.85
CA ASP A 63 2.83 -11.77 -2.92
C ASP A 63 1.73 -11.89 -1.84
N THR A 64 2.04 -11.41 -0.64
CA THR A 64 1.08 -11.30 0.46
C THR A 64 1.06 -9.88 1.01
N SER A 65 0.12 -9.60 1.91
CA SER A 65 -0.02 -8.28 2.54
C SER A 65 1.24 -7.83 3.28
N THR A 66 2.04 -8.76 3.84
CA THR A 66 3.24 -8.47 4.64
C THR A 66 4.56 -8.81 3.94
N SER A 67 4.52 -9.50 2.80
CA SER A 67 5.71 -9.85 2.03
C SER A 67 6.41 -8.62 1.43
N PRO A 68 7.71 -8.71 1.13
CA PRO A 68 8.42 -7.65 0.41
C PRO A 68 7.91 -7.50 -1.03
N ASP A 69 8.01 -6.29 -1.58
CA ASP A 69 7.82 -6.06 -3.01
C ASP A 69 9.04 -6.54 -3.81
N PRO A 70 8.89 -7.54 -4.70
CA PRO A 70 10.02 -8.14 -5.41
C PRO A 70 10.74 -7.16 -6.34
N VAL A 71 10.03 -6.19 -6.93
CA VAL A 71 10.64 -5.20 -7.83
C VAL A 71 11.55 -4.25 -7.06
N MET A 72 11.10 -3.78 -5.90
CA MET A 72 11.91 -2.90 -5.06
C MET A 72 13.08 -3.67 -4.43
N CYS A 73 12.88 -4.94 -4.05
CA CYS A 73 13.98 -5.78 -3.60
C CYS A 73 15.07 -5.95 -4.66
N ALA A 74 14.70 -6.15 -5.93
CA ALA A 74 15.66 -6.25 -7.02
C ALA A 74 16.41 -4.92 -7.23
N LEU A 75 15.70 -3.78 -7.18
CA LEU A 75 16.30 -2.45 -7.29
C LEU A 75 17.35 -2.23 -6.18
N TYR A 76 16.96 -2.37 -4.91
CA TYR A 76 17.85 -2.09 -3.78
C TYR A 76 18.97 -3.12 -3.60
N LYS A 77 18.78 -4.39 -3.97
CA LYS A 77 19.86 -5.39 -3.97
C LYS A 77 20.80 -5.23 -5.18
N GLY A 78 20.35 -4.60 -6.26
CA GLY A 78 21.12 -4.37 -7.47
C GLY A 78 21.93 -3.07 -7.46
N THR A 79 21.63 -2.14 -6.55
CA THR A 79 22.42 -0.92 -6.34
C THR A 79 23.62 -1.23 -5.44
N VAL A 80 24.70 -1.74 -6.05
CA VAL A 80 26.04 -1.81 -5.44
C VAL A 80 26.77 -0.50 -5.67
#